data_AF-A0A553KA58-F1
#
_entry.id   AF-A0A553KA58-F1
#
_cell.length_a   1.000
_cell.length_b   1.000
_cell.length_c   1.000
_cell.angle_alpha   90.00
_cell.angle_beta   90.00
_cell.angle_gamma   90.00
#
_symmetry.space_group_name_H-M   'P 1'
#
loop_
_entity.id
_entity.type
_entity.pdbx_description
1 polymer ?
#
loop_
_entity_poly.entity_id
_entity_poly.type
_entity_poly.pdbx_seq_one_letter_code
_entity_poly.pdbx_strand_id
1 'polypeptide(L)'
;RVEQNKGSHGVDMMPVQNLRTHIVENWQSIKEAILKGTYEPMPVRRVEIPKPDGGVRLLGIPTVTDRLIQQAIAQVLSKIYDPMFSEHSYGFRPNRSAHDAVRKAQGYIKEGYRWVVDIDLEKFFDQVNHDRLMSTLA
;
A
#
# COMPACT_ATOMS: atom_id res chain seq x y z
N ARG A 1 -11.99 -6.77 3.70
CA ARG A 1 -10.98 -5.68 3.75
C ARG A 1 -11.27 -4.60 2.70
N VAL A 2 -11.25 -4.89 1.40
CA VAL A 2 -11.48 -3.84 0.37
C VAL A 2 -12.83 -3.13 0.50
N GLU A 3 -13.91 -3.87 0.77
CA GLU A 3 -15.24 -3.28 1.00
C GLU A 3 -15.31 -2.40 2.24
N GLN A 4 -14.59 -2.76 3.31
CA GLN A 4 -14.55 -2.02 4.57
C GLN A 4 -13.79 -0.69 4.43
N ASN A 5 -12.82 -0.63 3.50
CA ASN A 5 -12.00 0.56 3.29
C ASN A 5 -12.75 1.70 2.54
N LYS A 6 -13.94 1.44 1.98
CA LYS A 6 -14.82 2.43 1.31
C LYS A 6 -14.12 3.37 0.30
N GLY A 7 -13.05 2.89 -0.34
CA GLY A 7 -12.27 3.69 -1.28
C GLY A 7 -13.03 4.04 -2.56
N SER A 8 -12.66 5.14 -3.22
CA SER A 8 -13.26 5.58 -4.49
C SER A 8 -13.00 4.58 -5.63
N HIS A 9 -13.70 4.74 -6.76
CA HIS A 9 -13.54 3.88 -7.94
C HIS A 9 -12.22 4.16 -8.70
N GLY A 10 -11.77 3.16 -9.47
CA GLY A 10 -10.64 3.29 -10.38
C GLY A 10 -11.05 3.91 -11.72
N VAL A 11 -10.27 3.63 -12.76
CA VAL A 11 -10.50 4.11 -14.14
C VAL A 11 -11.74 3.49 -14.80
N ASP A 12 -12.12 2.30 -14.35
CA ASP A 12 -13.31 1.55 -14.78
C ASP A 12 -14.62 2.11 -14.19
N MET A 13 -14.53 3.12 -13.33
CA MET A 13 -15.67 3.74 -12.63
C MET A 13 -16.48 2.75 -11.77
N MET A 14 -15.99 1.53 -11.53
CA MET A 14 -16.73 0.53 -10.75
C MET A 14 -16.73 0.91 -9.26
N PRO A 15 -17.91 1.09 -8.64
CA PRO A 15 -18.00 1.38 -7.22
C PRO A 15 -17.75 0.11 -6.39
N VAL A 16 -17.29 0.28 -5.16
CA VAL A 16 -16.95 -0.84 -4.24
C VAL A 16 -18.13 -1.76 -3.98
N GLN A 17 -19.35 -1.23 -3.98
CA GLN A 17 -20.59 -1.95 -3.75
C GLN A 17 -20.84 -3.03 -4.81
N ASN A 18 -20.34 -2.85 -6.03
CA ASN A 18 -20.53 -3.79 -7.13
C ASN A 18 -19.44 -4.88 -7.16
N LEU A 19 -18.43 -4.80 -6.29
CA LEU A 19 -17.28 -5.72 -6.30
C LEU A 19 -17.71 -7.18 -6.18
N ARG A 20 -18.64 -7.50 -5.27
CA ARG A 20 -19.07 -8.90 -5.06
C ARG A 20 -19.69 -9.49 -6.31
N THR A 21 -20.66 -8.79 -6.89
CA THR A 21 -21.35 -9.23 -8.11
C THR A 21 -20.34 -9.41 -9.24
N HIS A 22 -19.49 -8.41 -9.47
CA HIS A 22 -18.45 -8.47 -10.50
C HIS A 22 -17.51 -9.68 -10.33
N ILE A 23 -17.05 -9.95 -9.11
CA ILE A 23 -16.18 -11.10 -8.86
C ILE A 23 -16.94 -12.42 -9.05
N VAL A 24 -18.18 -12.56 -8.55
CA VAL A 24 -18.96 -13.80 -8.77
C VAL A 24 -19.11 -14.11 -10.26
N GLU A 25 -19.34 -13.11 -11.08
CA GLU A 25 -19.52 -13.27 -12.54
C GLU A 25 -18.20 -13.54 -13.27
N ASN A 26 -17.09 -12.91 -12.86
CA ASN A 26 -15.85 -12.87 -13.63
C ASN A 26 -14.68 -13.65 -13.01
N TRP A 27 -14.85 -14.23 -11.81
CA TRP A 27 -13.75 -14.82 -11.03
C TRP A 27 -12.99 -15.90 -11.77
N GLN A 28 -13.69 -16.78 -12.48
CA GLN A 28 -13.04 -17.88 -13.18
C GLN A 28 -12.06 -17.37 -14.24
N SER A 29 -12.48 -16.38 -15.03
CA SER A 29 -11.62 -15.73 -16.03
C SER A 29 -10.44 -15.00 -15.39
N ILE A 30 -10.69 -14.19 -14.37
CA ILE A 30 -9.65 -13.45 -13.64
C ILE A 30 -8.61 -14.41 -13.05
N LYS A 31 -9.06 -15.46 -12.38
CA LYS A 31 -8.19 -16.48 -11.77
C LYS A 31 -7.34 -17.18 -12.82
N GLU A 32 -7.93 -17.59 -13.93
CA GLU A 32 -7.19 -18.25 -15.01
C GLU A 32 -6.14 -17.34 -15.61
N ALA A 33 -6.45 -16.06 -15.84
CA ALA A 33 -5.49 -15.09 -16.35
C ALA A 33 -4.32 -14.89 -15.38
N ILE A 34 -4.59 -14.80 -14.07
CA ILE A 34 -3.55 -14.67 -13.05
C ILE A 34 -2.64 -15.91 -13.05
N LEU A 35 -3.23 -17.11 -13.04
CA LEU A 35 -2.46 -18.36 -13.01
C LEU A 35 -1.63 -18.59 -14.28
N LYS A 36 -2.11 -18.12 -15.43
CA LYS A 36 -1.40 -18.18 -16.72
C LYS A 36 -0.37 -17.05 -16.87
N GLY A 37 -0.33 -16.08 -15.95
CA GLY A 37 0.53 -14.89 -16.05
C GLY A 37 0.11 -13.90 -17.14
N THR A 38 -1.14 -13.97 -17.61
CA THR A 38 -1.70 -13.10 -18.67
C THR A 38 -2.63 -12.02 -18.11
N TYR A 39 -2.76 -11.92 -16.79
CA TYR A 39 -3.54 -10.85 -16.15
C TYR A 39 -2.79 -9.52 -16.26
N GLU A 40 -3.39 -8.55 -16.94
CA GLU A 40 -2.90 -7.18 -17.03
C GLU A 40 -3.69 -6.28 -16.08
N PRO A 41 -3.07 -5.73 -15.02
CA PRO A 41 -3.73 -4.77 -14.13
C PRO A 41 -4.11 -3.48 -14.89
N MET A 42 -5.23 -2.88 -14.51
CA MET A 42 -5.66 -1.62 -15.10
C MET A 42 -4.79 -0.45 -14.59
N PRO A 43 -4.60 0.60 -15.39
CA PRO A 43 -3.89 1.79 -14.94
C PRO A 43 -4.62 2.45 -13.77
N VAL A 44 -3.84 3.06 -12.86
CA VAL A 44 -4.40 3.77 -11.71
C VAL A 44 -5.04 5.09 -12.13
N ARG A 45 -6.21 5.41 -11.56
CA ARG A 45 -6.87 6.71 -11.78
C ARG A 45 -6.16 7.79 -10.97
N ARG A 46 -5.70 8.85 -11.64
CA ARG A 46 -5.08 10.00 -10.95
C ARG A 46 -6.15 10.92 -10.38
N VAL A 47 -6.02 11.26 -9.10
CA VAL A 47 -6.89 12.22 -8.41
C VAL A 47 -6.02 13.23 -7.67
N GLU A 48 -6.35 14.50 -7.84
CA GLU A 48 -5.74 15.62 -7.14
C GLU A 48 -6.47 15.86 -5.82
N ILE A 49 -5.74 15.82 -4.70
CA ILE A 49 -6.27 16.17 -3.38
C ILE A 49 -5.49 17.36 -2.82
N PRO A 50 -6.15 18.43 -2.37
CA PRO A 50 -5.46 19.56 -1.77
C PRO A 50 -4.77 19.14 -0.46
N LYS A 51 -3.53 19.59 -0.26
CA LYS A 51 -2.85 19.41 1.03
C LYS A 51 -3.26 20.51 2.02
N PRO A 52 -3.23 20.25 3.35
CA PRO A 52 -3.54 21.25 4.37
C PRO A 52 -2.62 22.49 4.34
N ASP A 53 -1.37 22.30 3.93
CA ASP A 53 -0.28 23.28 3.90
C ASP A 53 -0.09 23.98 2.54
N GLY A 54 -0.95 23.67 1.56
CA GLY A 54 -0.86 24.16 0.19
C GLY A 54 -0.25 23.16 -0.79
N GLY A 55 -0.60 23.29 -2.06
CA GLY A 55 -0.24 22.33 -3.11
C GLY A 55 -1.18 21.12 -3.20
N VAL A 56 -0.84 20.19 -4.09
CA VAL A 56 -1.70 19.06 -4.46
C VAL A 56 -0.97 17.74 -4.21
N ARG A 57 -1.68 16.76 -3.65
CA ARG A 57 -1.29 15.36 -3.59
C ARG A 57 -1.94 14.60 -4.74
N LEU A 58 -1.11 14.04 -5.61
CA LEU A 58 -1.57 13.10 -6.62
C LEU A 58 -1.78 11.73 -5.97
N LEU A 59 -3.00 11.22 -5.98
CA LEU A 59 -3.32 9.84 -5.63
C LEU A 59 -3.51 9.00 -6.89
N GLY A 60 -2.91 7.82 -6.92
CA GLY A 60 -3.25 6.76 -7.85
C GLY A 60 -4.27 5.81 -7.21
N ILE A 61 -5.47 5.76 -7.75
CA ILE A 61 -6.56 4.89 -7.28
C ILE A 61 -6.70 3.71 -8.23
N PRO A 62 -6.28 2.49 -7.86
CA PRO A 62 -6.49 1.29 -8.68
C PRO A 62 -7.97 0.94 -8.80
N THR A 63 -8.34 0.11 -9.77
CA THR A 63 -9.70 -0.47 -9.85
C THR A 63 -10.02 -1.29 -8.60
N VAL A 64 -11.30 -1.49 -8.32
CA VAL A 64 -11.67 -2.26 -7.11
C VAL A 64 -11.22 -3.72 -7.23
N THR A 65 -11.22 -4.27 -8.44
CA THR A 65 -10.68 -5.61 -8.75
C THR A 65 -9.18 -5.68 -8.49
N ASP A 66 -8.40 -4.70 -8.97
CA ASP A 66 -6.96 -4.66 -8.71
C ASP A 66 -6.66 -4.49 -7.23
N ARG A 67 -7.44 -3.67 -6.50
CA ARG A 67 -7.29 -3.55 -5.04
C ARG A 67 -7.56 -4.86 -4.31
N LEU A 68 -8.52 -5.67 -4.78
CA LEU A 68 -8.79 -6.99 -4.23
C LEU A 68 -7.58 -7.91 -4.42
N ILE A 69 -7.02 -7.95 -5.63
CA ILE A 69 -5.87 -8.78 -5.96
C ILE A 69 -4.63 -8.32 -5.17
N GLN A 70 -4.33 -7.02 -5.17
CA GLN A 70 -3.23 -6.44 -4.37
C GLN A 70 -3.39 -6.74 -2.88
N GLN A 71 -4.61 -6.65 -2.33
CA GLN A 71 -4.88 -6.96 -0.93
C GLN A 71 -4.67 -8.44 -0.61
N ALA A 72 -5.02 -9.34 -1.54
CA ALA A 72 -4.79 -10.78 -1.39
C ALA A 72 -3.29 -11.11 -1.41
N ILE A 73 -2.53 -10.50 -2.33
CA ILE A 73 -1.06 -10.60 -2.38
C ILE A 73 -0.47 -10.11 -1.06
N ALA A 74 -0.84 -8.90 -0.62
CA ALA A 74 -0.34 -8.30 0.61
C ALA A 74 -0.61 -9.18 1.84
N GLN A 75 -1.78 -9.82 1.93
CA GLN A 75 -2.10 -10.72 3.06
C GLN A 75 -1.18 -11.93 3.16
N VAL A 76 -0.67 -12.44 2.04
CA VAL A 76 0.30 -13.53 2.01
C VAL A 76 1.70 -12.98 2.29
N LEU A 77 2.12 -11.95 1.56
CA LEU A 77 3.46 -11.38 1.68
C LEU A 77 3.73 -10.80 3.07
N SER A 78 2.76 -10.15 3.72
CA SER A 78 2.94 -9.62 5.07
C SER A 78 3.27 -10.72 6.09
N LYS A 79 2.78 -11.95 5.92
CA LYS A 79 3.12 -13.05 6.83
C LYS A 79 4.58 -13.50 6.69
N ILE A 80 5.15 -13.31 5.51
CA ILE A 80 6.53 -13.69 5.18
C ILE A 80 7.49 -12.56 5.62
N TYR A 81 7.18 -11.32 5.23
CA TYR A 81 8.09 -10.19 5.39
C TYR A 81 7.99 -9.47 6.74
N ASP A 82 6.80 -9.39 7.35
CA ASP A 82 6.64 -8.62 8.58
C ASP A 82 7.54 -9.11 9.73
N PRO A 83 7.73 -10.43 9.96
CA PRO A 83 8.67 -10.93 10.96
C PRO A 83 10.14 -10.57 10.69
N MET A 84 10.51 -10.28 9.45
CA MET A 84 11.88 -9.92 9.07
C MET A 84 12.15 -8.41 9.20
N PHE A 85 11.10 -7.60 9.36
CA PHE A 85 11.28 -6.15 9.50
C PHE A 85 11.85 -5.76 10.86
N SER A 86 12.70 -4.75 10.85
CA SER A 86 13.28 -4.14 12.05
C SER A 86 12.21 -3.82 13.10
N GLU A 87 12.55 -4.06 14.37
CA GLU A 87 11.74 -3.68 15.52
C GLU A 87 11.49 -2.16 15.62
N HIS A 88 12.31 -1.36 14.94
CA HIS A 88 12.16 0.10 14.85
C HIS A 88 11.44 0.57 13.58
N SER A 89 10.87 -0.36 12.79
CA SER A 89 9.96 -0.05 11.69
C SER A 89 8.51 -0.10 12.19
N TYR A 90 7.80 1.03 12.08
CA TYR A 90 6.43 1.18 12.61
C TYR A 90 5.37 1.49 11.54
N GLY A 91 5.78 1.97 10.36
CA GLY A 91 4.86 2.39 9.30
C GLY A 91 4.22 1.20 8.59
N PHE A 92 2.90 1.27 8.35
CA PHE A 92 2.12 0.28 7.57
C PHE A 92 2.22 -1.19 8.03
N ARG A 93 2.59 -1.41 9.30
CA ARG A 93 2.72 -2.76 9.88
C ARG A 93 1.53 -3.11 10.77
N PRO A 94 1.10 -4.39 10.81
CA PRO A 94 0.07 -4.84 11.74
C PRO A 94 0.51 -4.60 13.19
N ASN A 95 -0.42 -4.11 14.02
CA ASN A 95 -0.20 -3.85 15.45
C ASN A 95 0.94 -2.87 15.80
N ARG A 96 1.37 -2.05 14.83
CA ARG A 96 2.32 -0.94 15.06
C ARG A 96 1.69 0.38 14.62
N SER A 97 2.03 1.45 15.34
CA SER A 97 1.46 2.78 15.12
C SER A 97 2.50 3.88 15.21
N ALA A 98 2.15 5.08 14.72
CA ALA A 98 2.98 6.26 14.89
C ALA A 98 3.24 6.58 16.37
N HIS A 99 2.28 6.28 17.27
CA HIS A 99 2.47 6.47 18.70
C HIS A 99 3.55 5.55 19.29
N ASP A 100 3.73 4.34 18.77
CA ASP A 100 4.83 3.45 19.18
C ASP A 100 6.18 4.06 18.81
N ALA A 101 6.29 4.60 17.60
CA ALA A 101 7.49 5.28 17.13
C ALA A 101 7.86 6.48 18.03
N VAL A 102 6.88 7.34 18.34
CA VAL A 102 7.07 8.50 19.22
C VAL A 102 7.49 8.06 20.63
N ARG A 103 6.86 7.02 21.20
CA ARG A 103 7.24 6.48 22.51
C ARG A 103 8.69 6.00 22.53
N LYS A 104 9.13 5.29 21.49
CA LYS A 104 10.52 4.83 21.41
C LYS A 104 11.51 6.00 21.25
N ALA A 105 11.19 6.99 20.42
CA ALA A 105 12.00 8.20 20.27
C ALA A 105 12.16 8.98 21.59
N GLN A 106 11.07 9.12 22.36
CA GLN A 106 11.12 9.73 23.70
C GLN A 106 12.01 8.94 24.66
N GLY A 107 12.08 7.61 24.52
CA GLY A 107 13.00 6.76 25.28
C GLY A 107 14.46 7.14 25.04
N TYR A 108 14.88 7.26 23.77
CA TYR A 108 16.25 7.66 23.43
C TYR A 108 16.64 9.03 24.00
N ILE A 109 15.72 9.99 23.96
CA ILE A 109 15.96 11.33 24.54
C ILE A 109 16.20 11.23 26.06
N LYS A 110 15.44 10.38 26.76
CA LYS A 110 15.60 10.13 28.21
C LYS A 110 16.92 9.42 28.54
N GLU A 111 17.39 8.54 27.64
CA GLU A 111 18.68 7.84 27.76
C GLU A 111 19.89 8.76 27.48
N GLY A 112 19.67 9.97 26.98
CA GLY A 112 20.71 10.98 26.77
C GLY A 112 21.02 11.29 25.30
N TYR A 113 20.38 10.61 24.34
CA TYR A 113 20.51 10.89 22.92
C TYR A 113 19.67 12.13 22.54
N ARG A 114 20.29 13.31 22.60
CA ARG A 114 19.60 14.60 22.43
C ARG A 114 19.68 15.21 21.03
N TRP A 115 20.44 14.58 20.13
CA TRP A 115 20.56 15.00 18.74
C TRP A 115 19.81 14.05 17.84
N VAL A 116 19.00 14.60 16.93
CA VAL A 116 18.22 13.85 15.95
C VAL A 116 18.76 14.15 14.57
N VAL A 117 18.96 13.11 13.78
CA VAL A 117 19.26 13.21 12.35
C VAL A 117 17.95 12.91 11.62
N ASP A 118 17.36 13.94 11.03
CA ASP A 118 16.11 13.84 10.29
C ASP A 118 16.40 13.70 8.80
N ILE A 119 15.96 12.59 8.21
CA ILE A 119 16.16 12.26 6.80
C ILE A 119 14.81 11.83 6.24
N ASP A 120 14.31 12.57 5.26
CA ASP A 120 13.10 12.25 4.52
C ASP A 120 13.42 12.00 3.04
N LEU A 121 12.71 11.04 2.45
CA LEU A 121 12.85 10.70 1.03
C LEU A 121 11.69 11.33 0.25
N GLU A 122 12.01 12.22 -0.68
CA GLU A 122 10.99 12.80 -1.54
C GLU A 122 10.41 11.72 -2.48
N LYS A 123 9.07 11.61 -2.50
CA LYS A 123 8.32 10.84 -3.51
C LYS A 123 8.82 9.40 -3.71
N PHE A 124 8.98 8.64 -2.62
CA PHE A 124 9.46 7.25 -2.64
C PHE A 124 8.89 6.40 -3.79
N PHE A 125 7.56 6.38 -3.98
CA PHE A 125 6.92 5.56 -5.01
C PHE A 125 7.12 6.07 -6.44
N ASP A 126 7.42 7.36 -6.64
CA ASP A 126 7.71 7.90 -7.97
C ASP A 126 9.16 7.63 -8.39
N GLN A 127 10.05 7.38 -7.41
CA GLN A 127 11.50 7.24 -7.63
C GLN A 127 12.04 5.82 -7.39
N VAL A 128 11.22 4.90 -6.90
CA VAL A 128 11.66 3.52 -6.64
C VAL A 128 12.02 2.82 -7.95
N ASN A 129 13.24 2.31 -8.05
CA ASN A 129 13.67 1.52 -9.20
C ASN A 129 13.04 0.11 -9.15
N HIS A 130 12.31 -0.25 -10.20
CA HIS A 130 11.56 -1.51 -10.25
C HIS A 130 12.48 -2.74 -10.21
N ASP A 131 13.59 -2.76 -10.95
CA ASP A 131 14.49 -3.92 -11.00
C ASP A 131 15.12 -4.19 -9.63
N ARG A 132 15.58 -3.13 -8.94
CA ARG A 132 16.13 -3.25 -7.58
C ARG A 132 15.10 -3.74 -6.57
N LEU A 133 13.87 -3.24 -6.65
CA LEU A 133 12.78 -3.69 -5.79
C LEU A 133 12.49 -5.17 -6.03
N MET A 134 12.33 -5.58 -7.28
CA MET A 134 12.01 -6.97 -7.64
C MET A 134 13.15 -7.92 -7.26
N SER A 135 14.42 -7.53 -7.43
CA SER A 135 15.58 -8.31 -6.99
C SER A 135 15.65 -8.48 -5.46
N THR A 136 15.07 -7.56 -4.69
CA THR A 136 15.03 -7.67 -3.23
C THR A 136 13.90 -8.61 -2.76
N LEU A 137 12.89 -8.80 -3.60
CA LEU A 137 11.73 -9.66 -3.33
C LEU A 137 11.92 -11.12 -3.81
N ALA A 138 12.93 -11.38 -4.64
CA ALA A 138 13.28 -12.69 -5.18
C ALA A 138 14.12 -13.50 -4.18
#